data_AF-A0A096XJT6-F1
#
_entry.id   AF-A0A096XJT6-F1
#
_cell.length_a   1.000
_cell.length_b   1.000
_cell.length_c   1.000
_cell.angle_alpha   90.00
_cell.angle_beta   90.00
_cell.angle_gamma   90.00
#
_symmetry.space_group_name_H-M   'P 1'
#
loop_
_entity.id
_entity.type
_entity.pdbx_description
1 polymer ?
#
loop_
_entity_poly.entity_id
_entity_poly.type
_entity_poly.pdbx_seq_one_letter_code
_entity_poly.pdbx_strand_id
1 'polypeptide(L)'
;IFCEAVAIYGSIATIVLSGILERFSENTIDDELKAMNWFAGYTIFGSGLSVGMVNLFCGISVATVGSGAALADAADSALIVKTYIVEIFGS
;
A
#
# COMPACT_ATOMS: atom_id res chain seq x y z
N ILE A 1 -6.57 -14.50 -1.05
CA ILE A 1 -7.40 -13.32 -1.37
C ILE A 1 -6.87 -12.05 -0.68
N PHE A 2 -6.51 -12.10 0.62
CA PHE A 2 -6.06 -10.89 1.33
C PHE A 2 -4.75 -10.31 0.80
N CYS A 3 -3.76 -11.15 0.47
CA CYS A 3 -2.51 -10.69 -0.17
C CYS A 3 -2.76 -10.02 -1.56
N GLU A 4 -3.80 -10.45 -2.27
CA GLU A 4 -4.23 -9.83 -3.53
C GLU A 4 -4.93 -8.48 -3.30
N ALA A 5 -5.74 -8.36 -2.23
CA ALA A 5 -6.37 -7.09 -1.85
C ALA A 5 -5.34 -6.00 -1.52
N VAL A 6 -4.24 -6.35 -0.84
CA VAL A 6 -3.14 -5.42 -0.54
C VAL A 6 -2.46 -4.89 -1.81
N ALA A 7 -2.32 -5.74 -2.84
CA ALA A 7 -1.81 -5.30 -4.14
C ALA A 7 -2.79 -4.36 -4.87
N ILE A 8 -4.09 -4.58 -4.74
CA ILE A 8 -5.13 -3.69 -5.30
C ILE A 8 -5.11 -2.32 -4.60
N TYR A 9 -4.91 -2.25 -3.29
CA TYR A 9 -4.77 -0.97 -2.60
C TYR A 9 -3.58 -0.16 -3.12
N GLY A 10 -2.44 -0.82 -3.39
CA GLY A 10 -1.27 -0.19 -3.99
C GLY A 10 -1.51 0.34 -5.40
N SER A 11 -2.21 -0.42 -6.25
CA SER A 11 -2.50 0.02 -7.63
C SER A 11 -3.49 1.20 -7.65
N ILE A 12 -4.51 1.20 -6.80
CA ILE A 12 -5.45 2.32 -6.65
C ILE A 12 -4.71 3.58 -6.17
N ALA A 13 -3.86 3.47 -5.15
CA ALA A 13 -3.08 4.60 -4.66
C ALA A 13 -2.17 5.19 -5.76
N THR A 14 -1.57 4.33 -6.59
CA THR A 14 -0.76 4.76 -7.74
C THR A 14 -1.58 5.52 -8.77
N ILE A 15 -2.79 5.07 -9.08
CA ILE A 15 -3.70 5.74 -10.02
C ILE A 15 -4.09 7.14 -9.48
N VAL A 16 -4.43 7.23 -8.19
CA VAL A 16 -4.80 8.50 -7.55
C VAL A 16 -3.63 9.49 -7.55
N LEU A 17 -2.42 9.04 -7.17
CA LEU A 17 -1.21 9.87 -7.17
C LEU A 17 -0.77 10.29 -8.58
N SER A 18 -1.09 9.49 -9.60
CA SER A 18 -0.83 9.87 -11.01
C SER A 18 -1.83 10.91 -11.51
N GLY A 19 -3.05 10.90 -10.97
CA GLY A 19 -4.13 11.83 -11.34
C GLY A 19 -3.92 13.26 -10.86
N ILE A 20 -3.07 13.48 -9.84
CA ILE A 20 -2.74 14.82 -9.31
C ILE A 20 -1.54 15.48 -10.01
N LEU A 21 -0.94 14.80 -10.98
CA LEU A 21 0.30 15.24 -11.62
C LEU A 21 -0.01 16.10 -12.87
N GLU A 22 0.30 17.39 -12.79
CA GLU A 22 0.07 18.33 -13.89
C GLU A 22 1.38 18.83 -14.50
N ARG A 23 1.36 19.14 -15.79
CA ARG A 23 2.51 19.77 -16.47
C ARG A 23 2.53 21.26 -16.16
N PHE A 24 3.67 21.76 -15.74
CA PHE A 24 3.90 23.20 -15.54
C PHE A 24 4.92 23.75 -16.55
N SER A 25 4.87 25.06 -16.83
CA SER A 25 5.81 25.75 -17.73
C SER A 25 6.80 26.59 -16.92
N GLU A 26 8.10 26.34 -17.07
CA GLU A 26 9.18 27.04 -16.34
C GLU A 26 9.33 28.53 -16.66
N ASN A 27 8.79 29.00 -17.79
CA ASN A 27 9.06 30.36 -18.28
C ASN A 27 8.26 31.47 -17.58
N THR A 28 7.34 31.14 -16.65
CA THR A 28 6.39 32.10 -16.05
C THR A 28 6.12 31.85 -14.56
N ILE A 29 7.09 31.28 -13.83
CA ILE A 29 6.87 30.83 -12.44
C ILE A 29 7.49 31.81 -11.45
N ASP A 30 6.66 32.31 -10.53
CA ASP A 30 7.10 33.07 -9.37
C ASP A 30 7.83 32.18 -8.35
N ASP A 31 8.74 32.73 -7.55
CA ASP A 31 9.56 31.95 -6.60
C ASP A 31 8.69 31.21 -5.57
N GLU A 32 7.54 31.79 -5.18
CA GLU A 32 6.57 31.15 -4.29
C GLU A 32 5.95 29.89 -4.92
N LEU A 33 5.55 29.98 -6.19
CA LEU A 33 4.90 28.91 -6.93
C LEU A 33 5.90 27.77 -7.24
N LYS A 34 7.17 28.11 -7.45
CA LYS A 34 8.26 27.14 -7.53
C LYS A 34 8.42 26.37 -6.21
N ALA A 35 8.46 27.07 -5.08
CA ALA A 35 8.56 26.42 -3.76
C ALA A 35 7.38 25.47 -3.49
N MET A 36 6.16 25.86 -3.87
CA MET A 36 4.98 25.01 -3.79
C MET A 36 5.10 23.73 -4.65
N ASN A 37 5.60 23.85 -5.88
CA ASN A 37 5.81 22.69 -6.76
C ASN A 37 6.85 21.70 -6.19
N TRP A 38 7.92 22.20 -5.59
CA TRP A 38 8.90 21.36 -4.89
C TRP A 38 8.28 20.61 -3.71
N PHE A 39 7.49 21.32 -2.89
CA PHE A 39 6.78 20.71 -1.77
C PHE A 39 5.79 19.64 -2.22
N ALA A 40 5.03 19.90 -3.29
CA ALA A 40 4.12 18.93 -3.89
C ALA A 40 4.88 17.67 -4.33
N GLY A 41 6.02 17.83 -5.02
CA GLY A 41 6.86 16.71 -5.44
C GLY A 41 7.34 15.83 -4.28
N TYR A 42 7.84 16.43 -3.20
CA TYR A 42 8.27 15.69 -2.00
C TYR A 42 7.10 15.00 -1.29
N THR A 43 5.92 15.62 -1.29
CA THR A 43 4.71 15.05 -0.69
C THR A 43 4.23 13.83 -1.48
N ILE A 44 4.21 13.91 -2.81
CA ILE A 44 3.86 12.80 -3.69
C ILE A 44 4.85 11.64 -3.49
N PHE A 45 6.15 11.93 -3.50
CA PHE A 45 7.19 10.91 -3.25
C PHE A 45 7.03 10.24 -1.88
N GLY A 46 6.85 11.06 -0.82
CA GLY A 46 6.65 10.56 0.53
C GLY A 46 5.41 9.69 0.66
N SER A 47 4.27 10.14 0.10
CA SER A 47 3.02 9.37 0.12
C SER A 47 3.15 8.03 -0.60
N GLY A 48 3.78 8.01 -1.78
CA GLY A 48 4.03 6.78 -2.54
C GLY A 48 4.94 5.79 -1.79
N LEU A 49 6.03 6.31 -1.20
CA LEU A 49 6.95 5.48 -0.41
C LEU A 49 6.27 4.89 0.83
N SER A 50 5.51 5.70 1.58
CA SER A 50 4.79 5.25 2.77
C SER A 50 3.75 4.17 2.43
N VAL A 51 2.89 4.40 1.44
CA VAL A 51 1.88 3.41 1.03
C VAL A 51 2.51 2.13 0.52
N GLY A 52 3.57 2.25 -0.31
CA GLY A 52 4.29 1.09 -0.84
C GLY A 52 4.92 0.23 0.26
N MET A 53 5.57 0.86 1.24
CA MET A 53 6.16 0.16 2.38
C MET A 53 5.10 -0.52 3.27
N VAL A 54 4.02 0.19 3.62
CA VAL A 54 2.93 -0.38 4.44
C VAL A 54 2.33 -1.60 3.75
N ASN A 55 2.02 -1.50 2.45
CA ASN A 55 1.45 -2.62 1.70
C ASN A 55 2.43 -3.78 1.56
N LEU A 56 3.74 -3.52 1.39
CA LEU A 56 4.75 -4.58 1.34
C LEU A 56 4.78 -5.37 2.65
N PHE A 57 4.88 -4.69 3.80
CA PHE A 57 4.98 -5.35 5.10
C PHE A 57 3.68 -6.05 5.50
N CYS A 58 2.53 -5.44 5.20
CA CYS A 58 1.22 -6.05 5.37
C CYS A 58 1.11 -7.35 4.54
N GLY A 59 1.47 -7.31 3.25
CA GLY A 59 1.45 -8.49 2.39
C GLY A 59 2.35 -9.62 2.89
N ILE A 60 3.55 -9.30 3.40
CA ILE A 60 4.45 -10.29 4.01
C ILE A 60 3.82 -10.88 5.29
N SER A 61 3.25 -10.04 6.16
CA SER A 61 2.60 -10.49 7.39
C SER A 61 1.45 -11.47 7.10
N VAL A 62 0.52 -11.07 6.22
CA VAL A 62 -0.61 -11.92 5.82
C VAL A 62 -0.12 -13.22 5.16
N ALA A 63 0.92 -13.17 4.32
CA ALA A 63 1.47 -14.38 3.71
C ALA A 63 2.05 -15.36 4.75
N THR A 64 2.79 -14.86 5.75
CA THR A 64 3.32 -15.70 6.83
C THR A 64 2.20 -16.33 7.66
N VAL A 65 1.18 -15.55 8.05
CA VAL A 65 0.02 -16.07 8.80
C VAL A 65 -0.78 -17.08 7.97
N GLY A 66 -1.04 -16.79 6.69
CA GLY A 66 -1.76 -17.68 5.79
C GLY A 66 -1.03 -19.01 5.57
N SER A 67 0.31 -19.01 5.48
CA SER A 67 1.08 -20.27 5.43
C SER A 67 0.93 -21.11 6.70
N GLY A 68 0.90 -20.46 7.88
CA GLY A 68 0.63 -21.12 9.16
C GLY A 68 -0.81 -21.65 9.24
N ALA A 69 -1.77 -20.92 8.68
CA ALA A 69 -3.16 -21.35 8.57
C ALA A 69 -3.32 -22.62 7.74
N ALA A 70 -2.64 -22.70 6.59
CA ALA A 70 -2.66 -23.87 5.72
C ALA A 70 -2.07 -25.11 6.41
N LEU A 71 -0.97 -24.96 7.15
CA LEU A 71 -0.38 -26.05 7.93
C LEU A 71 -1.28 -26.49 9.08
N ALA A 72 -1.94 -25.55 9.77
CA ALA A 72 -2.87 -25.85 10.85
C ALA A 72 -4.14 -26.56 10.34
N ASP A 73 -4.67 -26.15 9.19
CA ASP A 73 -5.84 -26.79 8.56
C ASP A 73 -5.54 -28.23 8.12
N ALA A 74 -4.32 -28.49 7.64
CA ALA A 74 -3.86 -29.84 7.32
C ALA A 74 -3.76 -30.75 8.56
N ALA A 75 -3.58 -30.19 9.76
CA ALA A 75 -3.54 -30.94 11.01
C ALA A 75 -4.94 -31.12 11.62
N ASP A 76 -5.74 -30.05 11.67
CA ASP A 76 -7.13 -30.06 12.15
C ASP A 76 -7.90 -28.88 11.55
N SER A 77 -8.90 -29.21 10.73
CA SER A 77 -9.71 -28.23 10.00
C SER A 77 -10.58 -27.35 10.89
N ALA A 78 -10.73 -27.65 12.19
CA ALA A 78 -11.41 -26.75 13.12
C ALA A 78 -10.61 -25.47 13.43
N LEU A 79 -9.29 -25.45 13.14
CA LEU A 79 -8.44 -24.30 13.43
C LEU A 79 -8.50 -23.18 12.38
N ILE A 80 -8.99 -23.46 11.17
CA ILE A 80 -8.96 -22.47 10.07
C ILE A 80 -9.70 -21.18 10.42
N VAL A 81 -10.82 -21.28 11.14
CA VAL A 81 -11.67 -20.15 11.54
C VAL A 81 -10.96 -19.24 12.53
N LYS A 82 -10.11 -19.80 13.40
CA LYS A 82 -9.33 -19.03 14.38
C LYS A 82 -8.16 -18.31 13.73
N THR A 83 -7.49 -18.95 12.77
CA THR A 83 -6.37 -18.33 12.07
C THR A 83 -6.81 -17.21 11.13
N TYR A 84 -8.03 -17.29 10.59
CA TYR A 84 -8.63 -16.24 9.76
C TYR A 84 -8.75 -14.89 10.48
N ILE A 85 -8.99 -14.88 11.80
CA ILE A 85 -9.06 -13.65 12.61
C ILE A 85 -7.71 -12.92 12.59
N VAL A 86 -6.61 -13.68 12.63
CA VAL A 86 -5.25 -13.12 12.61
C VAL A 86 -4.92 -12.55 11.23
N GLU A 87 -5.36 -13.17 10.15
CA GLU A 87 -5.23 -12.60 8.80
C GLU A 87 -5.98 -11.27 8.65
N ILE A 88 -7.17 -11.12 9.25
CA ILE A 88 -7.95 -9.87 9.19
C ILE A 88 -7.26 -8.72 9.93
N PHE A 89 -6.65 -8.99 11.09
CA PHE A 89 -5.91 -7.95 11.83
C PHE A 89 -4.52 -7.66 11.25
N GLY A 90 -3.96 -8.59 10.48
CA GLY A 90 -2.68 -8.40 9.77
C GLY A 90 -2.82 -7.64 8.45
N SER A 91 -4.03 -7.64 7.85
CA SER A 91 -4.36 -6.93 6.61
C SER A 91 -4.75 -5.48 6.80
#